data_AF-A0A6G7ZLM3-F1
#
_entry.id   AF-A0A6G7ZLM3-F1
#
_cell.length_a   1.000
_cell.length_b   1.000
_cell.length_c   1.000
_cell.angle_alpha   90.00
_cell.angle_beta   90.00
_cell.angle_gamma   90.00
#
_symmetry.space_group_name_H-M   'P 1'
#
loop_
_entity.id
_entity.type
_entity.pdbx_description
1 polymer ?
#
loop_
_entity_poly.entity_id
_entity_poly.type
_entity_poly.pdbx_seq_one_letter_code
_entity_poly.pdbx_strand_id
1 'polypeptide(L)'
;MRSKCLRVWVAIVGSIAVGFGTAAAAAQPLERLEAKSNVIDIREGDELFKQSWTLSKEVNPDIKKVNLAKGQRQQICFISQSNSLCRTVGVGETSDFIITYDGYDYPTRVEGVYVPPAARFDAKYRSAHRGKVTTLIPEVYELVNVAIALTPFAQEPDRYLVVMDTPYFTALKRHFAGVAGHPFVKWLDAEMRRDMGLYFNHKMDGYSFVYDRNGRIVRSPIYDRTAFPGASGNSLLPMLAQMRDFSAKSKFRQFYAAHRPLYRQQVQAIEQDMDIDGMVAWLKREFPRVKPYDHIKIVFSPLVYGSQSVTWMESNGFKELQPHVNFPYAHHYKLPMTDKAIALMRGDLLFTEINHGFINPTADGYPAEIDAALGERKNWVREGQTTKGYPNNYSVFNEMMNWGLVNLYYVDRAPAADLDALIAQNNRHQSKGRGFIRFPEFSDFLVKLYRERPAGTTVADLYPQIIAWFAANRGTNNNPTSAEAEQATPVASRGSAL
;
A
#
# COMPACT_ATOMS: atom_id res chain seq x y z
N MET A 1 6.24 -11.08 -76.01
CA MET A 1 5.20 -10.05 -76.25
C MET A 1 5.53 -8.86 -75.35
N ARG A 2 6.15 -7.81 -75.91
CA ARG A 2 5.59 -6.44 -76.13
C ARG A 2 5.04 -5.83 -74.82
N SER A 3 5.42 -4.64 -74.35
CA SER A 3 6.17 -3.51 -74.93
C SER A 3 6.42 -2.43 -73.87
N LYS A 4 7.59 -1.79 -73.97
CA LYS A 4 8.00 -0.43 -73.60
C LYS A 4 6.87 0.55 -73.18
N CYS A 5 7.15 1.39 -72.18
CA CYS A 5 6.91 2.83 -72.32
C CYS A 5 7.85 3.65 -71.41
N LEU A 6 8.78 4.33 -72.08
CA LEU A 6 9.68 5.37 -71.57
C LEU A 6 8.95 6.70 -71.80
N ARG A 7 8.81 7.57 -70.79
CA ARG A 7 8.55 9.00 -71.02
C ARG A 7 9.38 9.85 -70.06
N VAL A 8 10.34 10.53 -70.67
CA VAL A 8 11.11 11.66 -70.18
C VAL A 8 10.19 12.87 -70.06
N TRP A 9 10.29 13.61 -68.96
CA TRP A 9 9.87 15.01 -68.88
C TRP A 9 11.02 15.81 -68.27
N VAL A 10 11.43 16.85 -69.00
CA VAL A 10 12.40 17.88 -68.62
C VAL A 10 11.62 19.17 -68.39
N ALA A 11 12.20 20.01 -67.51
CA ALA A 11 11.98 21.45 -67.33
C ALA A 11 11.00 21.86 -66.23
N ILE A 12 11.47 22.57 -65.19
CA ILE A 12 11.71 24.02 -65.12
C ILE A 12 12.09 24.33 -63.67
N VAL A 13 13.30 24.84 -63.44
CA VAL A 13 13.74 25.38 -62.14
C VAL A 13 13.20 26.80 -62.02
N GLY A 14 12.18 26.98 -61.17
CA GLY A 14 11.68 28.28 -60.75
C GLY A 14 12.07 28.54 -59.30
N SER A 15 13.08 29.39 -59.08
CA SER A 15 13.51 29.83 -57.75
C SER A 15 12.48 30.82 -57.18
N ILE A 16 11.62 30.36 -56.27
CA ILE A 16 10.82 31.23 -55.41
C ILE A 16 11.61 31.49 -54.13
N ALA A 17 12.13 32.70 -53.99
CA ALA A 17 12.67 33.19 -52.73
C ALA A 17 11.51 33.46 -51.77
N VAL A 18 11.20 32.49 -50.90
CA VAL A 18 10.32 32.70 -49.75
C VAL A 18 11.14 33.37 -48.65
N GLY A 19 10.93 34.67 -48.47
CA GLY A 19 11.45 35.41 -47.33
C GLY A 19 10.81 34.88 -46.04
N PHE A 20 11.51 34.03 -45.30
CA PHE A 20 11.17 33.70 -43.93
C PHE A 20 11.55 34.89 -43.03
N GLY A 21 10.63 35.84 -42.89
CA GLY A 21 10.67 36.80 -41.80
C GLY A 21 10.41 36.05 -40.49
N THR A 22 11.45 35.68 -39.76
CA THR A 22 11.34 35.20 -38.38
C THR A 22 11.00 36.39 -37.48
N ALA A 23 9.71 36.66 -37.31
CA ALA A 23 9.26 37.50 -36.21
C ALA A 23 9.55 36.76 -34.91
N ALA A 24 10.58 37.20 -34.18
CA ALA A 24 10.83 36.75 -32.82
C ALA A 24 9.64 37.21 -31.96
N ALA A 25 8.74 36.30 -31.65
CA ALA A 25 7.68 36.55 -30.68
C ALA A 25 8.35 36.82 -29.32
N ALA A 26 8.26 38.05 -28.84
CA ALA A 26 8.70 38.41 -27.50
C ALA A 26 7.97 37.50 -26.49
N ALA A 27 8.74 36.73 -25.71
CA ALA A 27 8.17 35.87 -24.67
C ALA A 27 7.37 36.74 -23.71
N GLN A 28 6.08 36.42 -23.51
CA GLN A 28 5.27 37.13 -22.53
C GLN A 28 5.91 36.98 -21.15
N PRO A 29 5.94 38.05 -20.34
CA PRO A 29 6.48 37.97 -18.99
C PRO A 29 5.70 36.94 -18.17
N LEU A 30 6.42 36.10 -17.44
CA LEU A 30 5.80 35.14 -16.53
C LEU A 30 5.02 35.89 -15.44
N GLU A 31 3.80 35.43 -15.17
CA GLU A 31 2.99 35.95 -14.08
C GLU A 31 3.65 35.63 -12.72
N ARG A 32 3.41 36.51 -11.73
CA ARG A 32 4.07 36.47 -10.42
C ARG A 32 3.08 36.27 -9.28
N LEU A 33 3.47 35.47 -8.29
CA LEU A 33 2.82 35.34 -7.00
C LEU A 33 3.75 35.88 -5.91
N GLU A 34 3.33 36.94 -5.22
CA GLU A 34 4.07 37.46 -4.07
C GLU A 34 3.75 36.65 -2.80
N ALA A 35 4.80 36.17 -2.12
CA ALA A 35 4.70 35.42 -0.87
C ALA A 35 5.38 36.15 0.29
N LYS A 36 4.81 36.01 1.50
CA LYS A 36 5.38 36.57 2.74
C LYS A 36 6.13 35.54 3.59
N SER A 37 6.17 34.30 3.13
CA SER A 37 6.81 33.17 3.77
C SER A 37 7.51 32.33 2.71
N ASN A 38 8.59 31.64 3.08
CA ASN A 38 9.25 30.65 2.23
C ASN A 38 8.43 29.36 2.08
N VAL A 39 7.29 29.26 2.75
CA VAL A 39 6.33 28.16 2.60
C VAL A 39 4.93 28.70 2.32
N ILE A 40 4.24 28.05 1.37
CA ILE A 40 2.89 28.42 0.93
C ILE A 40 1.97 27.20 0.85
N ASP A 41 0.67 27.47 0.74
CA ASP A 41 -0.35 26.44 0.60
C ASP A 41 -0.55 26.09 -0.89
N ILE A 42 -0.93 24.84 -1.17
CA ILE A 42 -1.37 24.40 -2.49
C ILE A 42 -2.81 23.96 -2.40
N ARG A 43 -3.65 24.35 -3.36
CA ARG A 43 -4.96 23.75 -3.59
C ARG A 43 -4.96 22.97 -4.89
N GLU A 44 -5.40 21.72 -4.85
CA GLU A 44 -5.55 20.87 -6.03
C GLU A 44 -7.02 20.47 -6.19
N GLY A 45 -7.72 21.05 -7.16
CA GLY A 45 -9.18 20.93 -7.20
C GLY A 45 -9.80 21.48 -5.92
N ASP A 46 -10.50 20.62 -5.17
CA ASP A 46 -11.18 21.00 -3.92
C ASP A 46 -10.31 20.75 -2.66
N GLU A 47 -9.17 20.07 -2.80
CA GLU A 47 -8.31 19.71 -1.67
C GLU A 47 -7.27 20.81 -1.38
N LEU A 48 -7.20 21.27 -0.13
CA LEU A 48 -6.22 22.26 0.34
C LEU A 48 -5.12 21.59 1.16
N PHE A 49 -3.88 21.71 0.67
CA PHE A 49 -2.65 21.29 1.33
C PHE A 49 -1.99 22.50 1.98
N LYS A 50 -2.07 22.60 3.30
CA LYS A 50 -1.46 23.69 4.05
C LYS A 50 0.05 23.50 4.18
N GLN A 51 0.80 24.59 4.01
CA GLN A 51 2.26 24.65 4.15
C GLN A 51 3.00 23.54 3.37
N SER A 52 2.50 23.20 2.19
CA SER A 52 2.93 22.02 1.43
C SER A 52 3.96 22.32 0.34
N TRP A 53 4.33 23.58 0.14
CA TRP A 53 5.28 24.00 -0.87
C TRP A 53 6.33 24.92 -0.28
N THR A 54 7.54 24.42 -0.13
CA THR A 54 8.68 25.18 0.38
C THR A 54 9.51 25.68 -0.79
N LEU A 55 9.70 26.99 -0.87
CA LEU A 55 10.50 27.65 -1.89
C LEU A 55 11.98 27.33 -1.67
N SER A 56 12.62 26.71 -2.66
CA SER A 56 14.03 26.32 -2.65
C SER A 56 14.77 26.95 -3.82
N LYS A 57 15.98 27.47 -3.58
CA LYS A 57 16.84 28.04 -4.63
C LYS A 57 17.63 26.97 -5.38
N GLU A 58 17.71 25.78 -4.79
CA GLU A 58 18.43 24.63 -5.31
C GLU A 58 17.67 23.93 -6.45
N VAL A 59 16.37 24.20 -6.58
CA VAL A 59 15.49 23.63 -7.61
C VAL A 59 14.98 24.74 -8.52
N ASN A 60 15.28 24.66 -9.83
CA ASN A 60 14.93 25.70 -10.79
C ASN A 60 14.65 25.13 -12.21
N PRO A 61 13.40 25.17 -12.72
CA PRO A 61 12.20 25.49 -11.96
C PRO A 61 11.88 24.39 -10.95
N ASP A 62 11.23 24.75 -9.85
CA ASP A 62 10.61 23.76 -8.97
C ASP A 62 9.30 23.26 -9.61
N ILE A 63 9.10 21.93 -9.65
CA ILE A 63 8.08 21.29 -10.50
C ILE A 63 7.01 20.61 -9.65
N LYS A 64 5.79 21.16 -9.70
CA LYS A 64 4.59 20.52 -9.18
C LYS A 64 3.95 19.63 -10.24
N LYS A 65 4.11 18.32 -10.08
CA LYS A 65 3.42 17.32 -10.91
C LYS A 65 1.99 17.10 -10.42
N VAL A 66 1.05 17.08 -11.36
CA VAL A 66 -0.37 16.85 -11.14
C VAL A 66 -0.75 15.54 -11.82
N ASN A 67 -1.22 14.56 -11.05
CA ASN A 67 -1.61 13.28 -11.60
C ASN A 67 -3.00 13.37 -12.22
N LEU A 68 -3.09 13.14 -13.53
CA LEU A 68 -4.31 13.32 -14.30
C LEU A 68 -4.72 12.04 -15.03
N ALA A 69 -6.04 11.80 -15.09
CA ALA A 69 -6.61 10.83 -16.02
C ALA A 69 -6.54 11.36 -17.47
N LYS A 70 -6.71 10.47 -18.45
CA LYS A 70 -6.66 10.84 -19.87
C LYS A 70 -7.78 11.83 -20.19
N GLY A 71 -7.41 13.01 -20.68
CA GLY A 71 -8.35 14.09 -21.04
C GLY A 71 -8.84 14.92 -19.84
N GLN A 72 -8.43 14.60 -18.61
CA GLN A 72 -8.70 15.42 -17.45
C GLN A 72 -7.87 16.71 -17.52
N ARG A 73 -8.46 17.81 -17.06
CA ARG A 73 -7.79 19.05 -16.73
C ARG A 73 -8.03 19.34 -15.26
N GLN A 74 -7.03 19.89 -14.56
CA GLN A 74 -7.17 20.23 -13.15
C GLN A 74 -6.58 21.60 -12.87
N GLN A 75 -7.30 22.38 -12.05
CA GLN A 75 -6.81 23.63 -11.53
C GLN A 75 -5.98 23.40 -10.27
N ILE A 76 -4.80 24.01 -10.24
CA ILE A 76 -3.87 24.02 -9.12
C ILE A 76 -3.64 25.47 -8.73
N CYS A 77 -3.86 25.81 -7.46
CA CYS A 77 -3.64 27.16 -6.95
C CYS A 77 -2.51 27.15 -5.92
N PHE A 78 -1.54 28.03 -6.12
CA PHE A 78 -0.52 28.36 -5.12
C PHE A 78 -1.05 29.54 -4.33
N ILE A 79 -1.19 29.38 -3.01
CA ILE A 79 -1.89 30.33 -2.15
C ILE A 79 -0.88 30.87 -1.13
N SER A 80 -0.57 32.16 -1.24
CA SER A 80 0.23 32.89 -0.27
C SER A 80 -0.67 33.59 0.75
N GLN A 81 -0.06 34.27 1.72
CA GLN A 81 -0.76 35.03 2.74
C GLN A 81 -1.49 36.27 2.16
N SER A 82 -1.16 36.68 0.94
CA SER A 82 -1.68 37.91 0.33
C SER A 82 -2.48 37.68 -0.95
N ASN A 83 -2.25 36.59 -1.70
CA ASN A 83 -2.99 36.30 -2.92
C ASN A 83 -2.88 34.81 -3.28
N SER A 84 -3.55 34.41 -4.35
CA SER A 84 -3.40 33.09 -4.96
C SER A 84 -3.17 33.19 -6.46
N LEU A 85 -2.40 32.25 -6.99
CA LEU A 85 -2.15 32.10 -8.41
C LEU A 85 -2.56 30.70 -8.87
N CYS A 86 -3.52 30.61 -9.79
CA CYS A 86 -4.08 29.35 -10.25
C CYS A 86 -3.66 29.01 -11.68
N ARG A 87 -3.40 27.72 -11.93
CA ARG A 87 -3.05 27.14 -13.23
C ARG A 87 -3.92 25.94 -13.54
N THR A 88 -4.46 25.88 -14.75
CA THR A 88 -5.21 24.72 -15.23
C THR A 88 -4.38 23.97 -16.25
N VAL A 89 -3.92 22.77 -15.91
CA VAL A 89 -3.14 21.90 -16.80
C VAL A 89 -3.93 20.65 -17.18
N GLY A 90 -3.77 20.22 -18.43
CA GLY A 90 -4.12 18.88 -18.91
C GLY A 90 -2.89 17.95 -18.97
N VAL A 91 -3.12 16.70 -19.34
CA VAL A 91 -2.05 15.71 -19.56
C VAL A 91 -1.04 16.21 -20.60
N GLY A 92 0.25 16.23 -20.21
CA GLY A 92 1.36 16.69 -21.03
C GLY A 92 1.50 18.21 -21.13
N GLU A 93 0.58 18.97 -20.54
CA GLU A 93 0.66 20.43 -20.49
C GLU A 93 1.52 20.88 -19.31
N THR A 94 2.25 21.97 -19.53
CA THR A 94 3.04 22.64 -18.50
C THR A 94 2.61 24.11 -18.39
N SER A 95 2.69 24.67 -17.19
CA SER A 95 2.50 26.10 -16.97
C SER A 95 3.55 26.65 -16.02
N ASP A 96 4.30 27.65 -16.50
CA ASP A 96 5.38 28.30 -15.77
C ASP A 96 4.90 29.62 -15.17
N PHE A 97 5.44 29.95 -14.00
CA PHE A 97 5.23 31.22 -13.31
C PHE A 97 6.36 31.44 -12.30
N ILE A 98 6.37 32.61 -11.67
CA ILE A 98 7.36 32.95 -10.66
C ILE A 98 6.65 33.16 -9.33
N ILE A 99 7.22 32.61 -8.26
CA ILE A 99 6.86 33.00 -6.89
C ILE A 99 7.96 33.92 -6.39
N THR A 100 7.61 35.10 -5.88
CA THR A 100 8.57 36.04 -5.31
C THR A 100 8.53 35.93 -3.79
N TYR A 101 9.69 35.78 -3.14
CA TYR A 101 9.81 35.82 -1.70
C TYR A 101 11.17 36.40 -1.27
N ASP A 102 11.15 37.34 -0.32
CA ASP A 102 12.34 37.99 0.23
C ASP A 102 13.26 38.61 -0.84
N GLY A 103 12.66 39.20 -1.89
CA GLY A 103 13.39 39.80 -3.01
C GLY A 103 14.01 38.80 -4.00
N TYR A 104 13.74 37.51 -3.86
CA TYR A 104 14.18 36.46 -4.78
C TYR A 104 13.02 35.90 -5.60
N ASP A 105 13.30 35.60 -6.87
CA ASP A 105 12.39 34.88 -7.76
C ASP A 105 12.62 33.36 -7.63
N TYR A 106 11.52 32.61 -7.51
CA TYR A 106 11.50 31.15 -7.48
C TYR A 106 10.70 30.66 -8.69
N PRO A 107 11.36 30.36 -9.82
CA PRO A 107 10.68 29.83 -10.99
C PRO A 107 9.99 28.51 -10.66
N THR A 108 8.71 28.43 -10.98
CA THR A 108 7.85 27.30 -10.62
C THR A 108 7.11 26.82 -11.85
N ARG A 109 6.96 25.50 -11.98
CA ARG A 109 6.23 24.84 -13.07
C ARG A 109 5.17 23.92 -12.52
N VAL A 110 3.97 23.99 -13.07
CA VAL A 110 2.96 22.93 -12.93
C VAL A 110 3.03 22.04 -14.17
N GLU A 111 3.09 20.72 -13.99
CA GLU A 111 3.12 19.72 -15.07
C GLU A 111 1.97 18.71 -14.89
N GLY A 112 1.10 18.59 -15.89
CA GLY A 112 0.08 17.56 -15.91
C GLY A 112 0.64 16.22 -16.37
N VAL A 113 0.68 15.22 -15.49
CA VAL A 113 1.24 13.88 -15.78
C VAL A 113 0.11 12.87 -15.91
N TYR A 114 0.09 12.12 -17.00
CA TYR A 114 -0.86 11.02 -17.15
C TYR A 114 -0.54 9.89 -16.17
N VAL A 115 -1.50 9.55 -15.32
CA VAL A 115 -1.46 8.35 -14.49
C VAL A 115 -2.55 7.40 -14.99
N PRO A 116 -2.19 6.25 -15.60
CA PRO A 116 -3.19 5.27 -15.99
C PRO A 116 -3.91 4.72 -14.75
N PRO A 117 -5.18 4.28 -14.88
CA PRO A 117 -5.87 3.58 -13.80
C PRO A 117 -5.05 2.38 -13.31
N ALA A 118 -5.00 2.18 -11.99
CA ALA A 118 -4.26 1.07 -11.39
C ALA A 118 -4.75 -0.30 -11.89
N ALA A 119 -6.06 -0.41 -12.20
CA ALA A 119 -6.65 -1.58 -12.83
C ALA A 119 -7.68 -1.23 -13.91
N ARG A 120 -7.89 -2.18 -14.83
CA ARG A 120 -8.92 -2.17 -15.87
C ARG A 120 -9.72 -3.47 -15.79
N PHE A 121 -10.85 -3.41 -15.09
CA PHE A 121 -11.76 -4.54 -14.98
C PHE A 121 -12.72 -4.54 -16.17
N ASP A 122 -12.35 -5.27 -17.23
CA ASP A 122 -13.21 -5.46 -18.41
C ASP A 122 -14.44 -6.33 -18.09
N ALA A 123 -15.39 -6.42 -19.03
CA ALA A 123 -16.63 -7.16 -18.81
C ALA A 123 -16.39 -8.65 -18.48
N LYS A 124 -15.37 -9.26 -19.11
CA LYS A 124 -15.02 -10.67 -18.89
C LYS A 124 -14.49 -10.89 -17.47
N TYR A 125 -13.58 -10.03 -17.02
CA TYR A 125 -13.03 -10.06 -15.68
C TYR A 125 -14.13 -9.89 -14.63
N ARG A 126 -14.97 -8.86 -14.79
CA ARG A 126 -16.08 -8.60 -13.87
C ARG A 126 -17.02 -9.79 -13.76
N SER A 127 -17.42 -10.39 -14.89
CA SER A 127 -18.31 -11.56 -14.89
C SER A 127 -17.66 -12.78 -14.23
N ALA A 128 -16.37 -12.99 -14.42
CA ALA A 128 -15.65 -14.12 -13.84
C ALA A 128 -15.44 -14.03 -12.32
N HIS A 129 -15.38 -12.81 -11.76
CA HIS A 129 -14.95 -12.56 -10.38
C HIS A 129 -16.02 -11.98 -9.44
N ARG A 130 -17.13 -11.47 -9.98
CA ARG A 130 -18.21 -10.87 -9.16
C ARG A 130 -18.75 -11.84 -8.11
N GLY A 131 -18.87 -11.36 -6.88
CA GLY A 131 -19.38 -12.10 -5.73
C GLY A 131 -18.42 -13.14 -5.18
N LYS A 132 -17.17 -13.20 -5.64
CA LYS A 132 -16.21 -14.24 -5.24
C LYS A 132 -15.21 -13.72 -4.21
N VAL A 133 -14.72 -14.66 -3.43
CA VAL A 133 -13.43 -14.56 -2.74
C VAL A 133 -12.48 -15.51 -3.47
N THR A 134 -11.27 -15.06 -3.80
CA THR A 134 -10.25 -15.92 -4.40
C THR A 134 -8.96 -15.86 -3.62
N THR A 135 -8.36 -17.01 -3.37
CA THR A 135 -7.06 -17.14 -2.71
C THR A 135 -6.04 -17.71 -3.69
N LEU A 136 -4.89 -17.05 -3.84
CA LEU A 136 -3.88 -17.50 -4.80
C LEU A 136 -2.46 -17.06 -4.45
N ILE A 137 -1.50 -17.81 -5.01
CA ILE A 137 -0.09 -17.46 -5.10
C ILE A 137 0.20 -17.20 -6.59
N PRO A 138 0.28 -15.95 -7.07
CA PRO A 138 0.54 -15.67 -8.48
C PRO A 138 2.01 -15.94 -8.87
N GLU A 139 2.26 -16.48 -10.07
CA GLU A 139 3.62 -16.87 -10.49
C GLU A 139 4.64 -15.72 -10.42
N VAL A 140 4.32 -14.52 -10.92
CA VAL A 140 5.29 -13.41 -10.91
C VAL A 140 5.37 -12.72 -9.54
N TYR A 141 4.28 -12.72 -8.77
CA TYR A 141 4.30 -12.30 -7.37
C TYR A 141 5.26 -13.18 -6.55
N GLU A 142 5.18 -14.50 -6.71
CA GLU A 142 6.09 -15.44 -6.04
C GLU A 142 7.53 -15.31 -6.54
N LEU A 143 7.76 -15.04 -7.84
CA LEU A 143 9.10 -14.76 -8.35
C LEU A 143 9.76 -13.58 -7.63
N VAL A 144 8.99 -12.52 -7.38
CA VAL A 144 9.50 -11.34 -6.66
C VAL A 144 9.78 -11.68 -5.20
N ASN A 145 8.88 -12.42 -4.52
CA ASN A 145 9.12 -12.88 -3.15
C ASN A 145 10.35 -13.80 -3.05
N VAL A 146 10.56 -14.68 -4.01
CA VAL A 146 11.78 -15.51 -4.10
C VAL A 146 13.02 -14.65 -4.26
N ALA A 147 13.00 -13.65 -5.16
CA ALA A 147 14.13 -12.75 -5.36
C ALA A 147 14.43 -11.92 -4.09
N ILE A 148 13.39 -11.44 -3.40
CA ILE A 148 13.52 -10.75 -2.10
C ILE A 148 14.12 -11.71 -1.07
N ALA A 149 13.63 -12.95 -0.97
CA ALA A 149 14.12 -13.94 -0.01
C ALA A 149 15.60 -14.33 -0.21
N LEU A 150 16.18 -14.03 -1.38
CA LEU A 150 17.60 -14.23 -1.64
C LEU A 150 18.49 -13.07 -1.18
N THR A 151 17.93 -11.89 -0.91
CA THR A 151 18.72 -10.73 -0.51
C THR A 151 19.30 -10.92 0.89
N PRO A 152 20.52 -10.42 1.15
CA PRO A 152 21.06 -10.34 2.51
C PRO A 152 20.15 -9.58 3.46
N PHE A 153 19.61 -8.43 3.02
CA PHE A 153 18.75 -7.59 3.86
C PHE A 153 17.51 -8.33 4.35
N ALA A 154 16.82 -9.10 3.49
CA ALA A 154 15.60 -9.80 3.89
C ALA A 154 15.86 -11.02 4.80
N GLN A 155 17.10 -11.52 4.86
CA GLN A 155 17.52 -12.63 5.71
C GLN A 155 18.06 -12.18 7.07
N GLU A 156 18.20 -10.87 7.32
CA GLU A 156 18.57 -10.33 8.63
C GLU A 156 17.48 -10.72 9.67
N PRO A 157 17.83 -11.35 10.81
CA PRO A 157 16.84 -11.94 11.74
C PRO A 157 15.83 -10.95 12.33
N ASP A 158 16.19 -9.68 12.44
CA ASP A 158 15.39 -8.62 13.04
C ASP A 158 14.44 -7.93 12.04
N ARG A 159 14.45 -8.34 10.77
CA ARG A 159 13.62 -7.72 9.72
C ARG A 159 12.24 -8.31 9.60
N TYR A 160 12.08 -9.59 9.95
CA TYR A 160 10.78 -10.27 9.93
C TYR A 160 10.04 -10.13 8.58
N LEU A 161 10.79 -10.07 7.47
CA LEU A 161 10.23 -9.98 6.11
C LEU A 161 9.93 -11.37 5.54
N VAL A 162 10.81 -12.34 5.84
CA VAL A 162 10.82 -13.67 5.22
C VAL A 162 10.76 -14.79 6.25
N VAL A 163 9.89 -15.77 6.03
CA VAL A 163 9.84 -17.03 6.80
C VAL A 163 10.98 -17.93 6.33
N MET A 164 11.96 -18.18 7.20
CA MET A 164 13.19 -18.92 6.86
C MET A 164 13.22 -20.35 7.40
N ASP A 165 12.42 -20.65 8.41
CA ASP A 165 12.36 -21.92 9.13
C ASP A 165 11.36 -22.92 8.50
N THR A 166 11.37 -23.01 7.17
CA THR A 166 10.48 -23.93 6.43
C THR A 166 11.24 -24.84 5.47
N PRO A 167 10.70 -26.04 5.17
CA PRO A 167 11.20 -26.87 4.08
C PRO A 167 11.20 -26.15 2.73
N TYR A 168 10.22 -25.24 2.52
CA TYR A 168 10.12 -24.44 1.30
C TYR A 168 11.29 -23.46 1.15
N PHE A 169 11.62 -22.71 2.19
CA PHE A 169 12.78 -21.81 2.18
C PHE A 169 14.09 -22.58 1.97
N THR A 170 14.23 -23.74 2.60
CA THR A 170 15.40 -24.63 2.39
C THR A 170 15.51 -25.07 0.93
N ALA A 171 14.41 -25.49 0.30
CA ALA A 171 14.38 -25.87 -1.11
C ALA A 171 14.71 -24.68 -2.04
N LEU A 172 14.21 -23.48 -1.71
CA LEU A 172 14.51 -22.24 -2.39
C LEU A 172 16.02 -21.94 -2.34
N LYS A 173 16.62 -21.87 -1.15
CA LYS A 173 18.05 -21.55 -1.01
C LYS A 173 18.93 -22.49 -1.83
N ARG A 174 18.59 -23.79 -1.85
CA ARG A 174 19.30 -24.78 -2.67
C ARG A 174 19.13 -24.53 -4.18
N HIS A 175 17.90 -24.31 -4.64
CA HIS A 175 17.60 -24.13 -6.06
C HIS A 175 18.21 -22.84 -6.64
N PHE A 176 18.17 -21.75 -5.87
CA PHE A 176 18.53 -20.42 -6.35
C PHE A 176 19.95 -19.97 -5.95
N ALA A 177 20.76 -20.82 -5.31
CA ALA A 177 22.11 -20.48 -4.85
C ALA A 177 22.98 -19.87 -5.96
N GLY A 178 22.93 -20.44 -7.18
CA GLY A 178 23.72 -19.98 -8.33
C GLY A 178 23.31 -18.61 -8.89
N VAL A 179 22.19 -18.04 -8.46
CA VAL A 179 21.67 -16.74 -8.94
C VAL A 179 21.49 -15.71 -7.83
N ALA A 180 21.98 -15.97 -6.61
CA ALA A 180 21.88 -15.04 -5.49
C ALA A 180 22.55 -13.67 -5.78
N GLY A 181 23.59 -13.65 -6.62
CA GLY A 181 24.27 -12.43 -7.06
C GLY A 181 23.65 -11.72 -8.28
N HIS A 182 22.47 -12.15 -8.74
CA HIS A 182 21.82 -11.60 -9.93
C HIS A 182 21.51 -10.10 -9.79
N PRO A 183 21.62 -9.27 -10.86
CA PRO A 183 21.36 -7.83 -10.78
C PRO A 183 19.99 -7.47 -10.18
N PHE A 184 18.93 -8.22 -10.50
CA PHE A 184 17.62 -8.02 -9.89
C PHE A 184 17.60 -8.20 -8.36
N VAL A 185 18.29 -9.22 -7.83
CA VAL A 185 18.39 -9.47 -6.38
C VAL A 185 19.19 -8.35 -5.71
N LYS A 186 20.31 -7.95 -6.31
CA LYS A 186 21.12 -6.82 -5.81
C LYS A 186 20.34 -5.50 -5.79
N TRP A 187 19.53 -5.25 -6.81
CA TRP A 187 18.68 -4.06 -6.86
C TRP A 187 17.62 -4.07 -5.75
N LEU A 188 16.93 -5.20 -5.53
CA LEU A 188 15.97 -5.34 -4.43
C LEU A 188 16.65 -5.14 -3.06
N ASP A 189 17.85 -5.70 -2.84
CA ASP A 189 18.62 -5.49 -1.61
C ASP A 189 18.92 -4.01 -1.37
N ALA A 190 19.39 -3.31 -2.41
CA ALA A 190 19.70 -1.89 -2.34
C ALA A 190 18.46 -1.03 -2.06
N GLU A 191 17.32 -1.32 -2.70
CA GLU A 191 16.07 -0.61 -2.47
C GLU A 191 15.58 -0.78 -1.03
N MET A 192 15.57 -2.00 -0.51
CA MET A 192 15.10 -2.23 0.86
C MET A 192 16.06 -1.65 1.93
N ARG A 193 17.36 -1.58 1.64
CA ARG A 193 18.34 -0.86 2.49
C ARG A 193 18.12 0.64 2.47
N ARG A 194 17.73 1.20 1.32
CA ARG A 194 17.41 2.63 1.16
C ARG A 194 16.14 2.99 1.92
N ASP A 195 15.11 2.19 1.76
CA ASP A 195 13.85 2.33 2.47
C ASP A 195 13.15 0.97 2.55
N MET A 196 13.04 0.44 3.77
CA MET A 196 12.38 -0.84 4.03
C MET A 196 10.92 -0.82 3.56
N GLY A 197 10.27 0.35 3.53
CA GLY A 197 8.91 0.52 3.02
C GLY A 197 8.74 0.13 1.55
N LEU A 198 9.82 0.14 0.77
CA LEU A 198 9.79 -0.28 -0.64
C LEU A 198 9.56 -1.77 -0.82
N TYR A 199 9.84 -2.59 0.21
CA TYR A 199 9.49 -4.01 0.23
C TYR A 199 8.01 -4.24 -0.15
N PHE A 200 7.09 -3.46 0.45
CA PHE A 200 5.65 -3.62 0.22
C PHE A 200 5.29 -3.35 -1.24
N ASN A 201 5.76 -2.22 -1.78
CA ASN A 201 5.49 -1.83 -3.16
C ASN A 201 6.03 -2.85 -4.16
N HIS A 202 7.29 -3.28 -3.99
CA HIS A 202 7.90 -4.26 -4.89
C HIS A 202 7.19 -5.61 -4.84
N LYS A 203 6.92 -6.14 -3.64
CA LYS A 203 6.19 -7.39 -3.44
C LYS A 203 4.82 -7.32 -4.14
N MET A 204 4.03 -6.30 -3.83
CA MET A 204 2.67 -6.16 -4.35
C MET A 204 2.67 -6.01 -5.87
N ASP A 205 3.49 -5.09 -6.41
CA ASP A 205 3.55 -4.81 -7.85
C ASP A 205 3.93 -6.00 -8.71
N GLY A 206 4.56 -7.03 -8.13
CA GLY A 206 4.80 -8.32 -8.79
C GLY A 206 3.53 -8.95 -9.36
N TYR A 207 2.35 -8.66 -8.79
CA TYR A 207 1.07 -9.15 -9.30
C TYR A 207 0.58 -8.44 -10.57
N SER A 208 1.20 -7.31 -10.91
CA SER A 208 0.88 -6.57 -12.14
C SER A 208 1.57 -7.15 -13.38
N PHE A 209 2.16 -8.34 -13.25
CA PHE A 209 2.85 -9.05 -14.32
C PHE A 209 2.39 -10.51 -14.38
N VAL A 210 2.41 -11.07 -15.59
CA VAL A 210 2.00 -12.46 -15.87
C VAL A 210 2.98 -13.10 -16.85
N TYR A 211 3.01 -14.43 -16.92
CA TYR A 211 3.65 -15.12 -18.03
C TYR A 211 2.73 -15.17 -19.25
N ASP A 212 3.24 -14.77 -20.41
CA ASP A 212 2.55 -14.99 -21.68
C ASP A 212 2.62 -16.46 -22.12
N ARG A 213 1.99 -16.77 -23.26
CA ARG A 213 1.97 -18.13 -23.83
C ARG A 213 3.37 -18.65 -24.19
N ASN A 214 4.33 -17.76 -24.42
CA ASN A 214 5.72 -18.09 -24.74
C ASN A 214 6.59 -18.20 -23.47
N GLY A 215 6.00 -18.08 -22.28
CA GLY A 215 6.71 -18.14 -21.01
C GLY A 215 7.53 -16.89 -20.70
N ARG A 216 7.22 -15.74 -21.31
CA ARG A 216 7.87 -14.45 -21.01
C ARG A 216 7.04 -13.66 -20.01
N ILE A 217 7.69 -13.01 -19.05
CA ILE A 217 7.00 -12.08 -18.14
C ILE A 217 6.53 -10.86 -18.94
N VAL A 218 5.26 -10.52 -18.89
CA VAL A 218 4.65 -9.35 -19.53
C VAL A 218 3.76 -8.62 -18.54
N ARG A 219 3.40 -7.37 -18.84
CA ARG A 219 2.44 -6.62 -18.02
C ARG A 219 1.08 -7.33 -18.04
N SER A 220 0.40 -7.31 -16.90
CA SER A 220 -0.97 -7.80 -16.79
C SER A 220 -1.90 -6.96 -17.68
N PRO A 221 -2.87 -7.58 -18.38
CA PRO A 221 -3.91 -6.83 -19.07
C PRO A 221 -4.93 -6.20 -18.11
N ILE A 222 -4.96 -6.66 -16.85
CA ILE A 222 -5.90 -6.18 -15.83
C ILE A 222 -5.26 -5.11 -14.94
N TYR A 223 -4.00 -5.29 -14.54
CA TYR A 223 -3.34 -4.44 -13.56
C TYR A 223 -2.20 -3.67 -14.18
N ASP A 224 -2.22 -2.34 -14.05
CA ASP A 224 -1.07 -1.49 -14.28
C ASP A 224 -0.09 -1.57 -13.10
N ARG A 225 -0.63 -1.46 -11.89
CA ARG A 225 0.09 -1.53 -10.62
C ARG A 225 -0.81 -2.06 -9.52
N THR A 226 -0.20 -2.61 -8.48
CA THR A 226 -0.90 -3.19 -7.33
C THR A 226 -0.27 -2.82 -6.00
N ALA A 227 0.69 -1.88 -5.98
CA ALA A 227 1.12 -1.16 -4.79
C ALA A 227 -0.04 -0.43 -4.06
N PHE A 228 0.29 0.24 -2.95
CA PHE A 228 -0.68 0.96 -2.12
C PHE A 228 -1.53 1.97 -2.93
N PRO A 229 -2.78 2.25 -2.49
CA PRO A 229 -3.59 3.30 -3.08
C PRO A 229 -2.83 4.62 -3.17
N GLY A 230 -2.94 5.31 -4.30
CA GLY A 230 -2.22 6.57 -4.56
C GLY A 230 -0.82 6.42 -5.15
N ALA A 231 -0.27 5.20 -5.28
CA ALA A 231 0.98 4.98 -6.02
C ALA A 231 0.88 5.57 -7.44
N SER A 232 1.92 6.26 -7.89
CA SER A 232 1.96 6.94 -9.20
C SER A 232 2.39 6.02 -10.35
N GLY A 233 2.93 4.84 -10.05
CA GLY A 233 3.40 3.88 -11.04
C GLY A 233 3.75 2.53 -10.41
N ASN A 234 4.13 1.58 -11.28
CA ASN A 234 4.59 0.26 -10.87
C ASN A 234 6.10 0.28 -10.62
N SER A 235 6.51 -0.02 -9.39
CA SER A 235 7.90 0.03 -8.93
C SER A 235 8.83 -0.98 -9.60
N LEU A 236 8.29 -2.07 -10.16
CA LEU A 236 9.05 -3.11 -10.85
C LEU A 236 9.13 -2.92 -12.37
N LEU A 237 8.35 -2.00 -12.94
CA LEU A 237 8.32 -1.80 -14.39
C LEU A 237 9.71 -1.47 -14.99
N PRO A 238 10.56 -0.62 -14.37
CA PRO A 238 11.92 -0.40 -14.83
C PRO A 238 12.80 -1.67 -14.82
N MET A 239 12.44 -2.64 -13.98
CA MET A 239 13.19 -3.88 -13.78
C MET A 239 12.66 -5.06 -14.60
N LEU A 240 11.68 -4.85 -15.49
CA LEU A 240 11.05 -5.93 -16.27
C LEU A 240 12.06 -6.80 -17.04
N ALA A 241 13.10 -6.19 -17.63
CA ALA A 241 14.14 -6.92 -18.33
C ALA A 241 14.95 -7.82 -17.37
N GLN A 242 15.30 -7.29 -16.20
CA GLN A 242 16.04 -8.02 -15.17
C GLN A 242 15.20 -9.12 -14.51
N MET A 243 13.90 -8.90 -14.33
CA MET A 243 12.96 -9.94 -13.87
C MET A 243 12.88 -11.11 -14.86
N ARG A 244 12.82 -10.81 -16.18
CA ARG A 244 12.83 -11.83 -17.23
C ARG A 244 14.12 -12.65 -17.23
N ASP A 245 15.27 -11.97 -17.14
CA ASP A 245 16.59 -12.61 -17.09
C ASP A 245 16.74 -13.48 -15.83
N PHE A 246 16.33 -12.95 -14.67
CA PHE A 246 16.32 -13.70 -13.41
C PHE A 246 15.47 -14.96 -13.51
N SER A 247 14.22 -14.84 -14.01
CA SER A 247 13.32 -15.98 -14.21
C SER A 247 13.94 -17.08 -15.06
N ALA A 248 14.56 -16.70 -16.18
CA ALA A 248 15.17 -17.63 -17.12
C ALA A 248 16.40 -18.33 -16.52
N LYS A 249 17.36 -17.56 -16.00
CA LYS A 249 18.62 -18.10 -15.42
C LYS A 249 18.38 -18.97 -14.20
N SER A 250 17.40 -18.59 -13.38
CA SER A 250 17.03 -19.34 -12.18
C SER A 250 16.14 -20.55 -12.46
N LYS A 251 15.65 -20.71 -13.69
CA LYS A 251 14.62 -21.71 -14.04
C LYS A 251 13.40 -21.62 -13.13
N PHE A 252 12.99 -20.40 -12.76
CA PHE A 252 11.94 -20.15 -11.76
C PHE A 252 10.65 -20.92 -12.04
N ARG A 253 10.17 -20.97 -13.29
CA ARG A 253 8.91 -21.68 -13.61
C ARG A 253 8.98 -23.18 -13.35
N GLN A 254 10.15 -23.80 -13.43
CA GLN A 254 10.34 -25.21 -13.06
C GLN A 254 10.22 -25.39 -11.54
N PHE A 255 10.87 -24.51 -10.78
CA PHE A 255 10.75 -24.48 -9.32
C PHE A 255 9.28 -24.27 -8.89
N TYR A 256 8.61 -23.27 -9.46
CA TYR A 256 7.20 -22.98 -9.18
C TYR A 256 6.31 -24.19 -9.52
N ALA A 257 6.50 -24.81 -10.69
CA ALA A 257 5.75 -26.00 -11.09
C ALA A 257 5.93 -27.17 -10.12
N ALA A 258 7.17 -27.42 -9.65
CA ALA A 258 7.49 -28.45 -8.69
C ALA A 258 6.81 -28.24 -7.32
N HIS A 259 6.55 -26.99 -6.93
CA HIS A 259 5.92 -26.64 -5.65
C HIS A 259 4.42 -26.35 -5.75
N ARG A 260 3.80 -26.52 -6.93
CA ARG A 260 2.33 -26.40 -7.10
C ARG A 260 1.51 -27.25 -6.10
N PRO A 261 1.93 -28.48 -5.72
CA PRO A 261 1.22 -29.23 -4.68
C PRO A 261 1.18 -28.49 -3.33
N LEU A 262 2.30 -27.93 -2.88
CA LEU A 262 2.38 -27.12 -1.66
C LEU A 262 1.47 -25.89 -1.76
N TYR A 263 1.53 -25.17 -2.87
CA TYR A 263 0.72 -23.97 -3.07
C TYR A 263 -0.78 -24.28 -3.02
N ARG A 264 -1.23 -25.38 -3.66
CA ARG A 264 -2.64 -25.82 -3.58
C ARG A 264 -3.04 -26.19 -2.17
N GLN A 265 -2.17 -26.90 -1.43
CA GLN A 265 -2.43 -27.25 -0.04
C GLN A 265 -2.59 -25.99 0.83
N GLN A 266 -1.73 -24.99 0.67
CA GLN A 266 -1.80 -23.76 1.44
C GLN A 266 -3.01 -22.90 1.07
N VAL A 267 -3.36 -22.80 -0.22
CA VAL A 267 -4.60 -22.15 -0.68
C VAL A 267 -5.81 -22.82 -0.05
N GLN A 268 -5.88 -24.16 -0.10
CA GLN A 268 -6.97 -24.91 0.51
C GLN A 268 -7.06 -24.68 2.02
N ALA A 269 -5.92 -24.67 2.73
CA ALA A 269 -5.89 -24.41 4.17
C ALA A 269 -6.41 -23.00 4.50
N ILE A 270 -6.06 -21.98 3.72
CA ILE A 270 -6.62 -20.63 3.92
C ILE A 270 -8.14 -20.61 3.64
N GLU A 271 -8.57 -21.24 2.54
CA GLU A 271 -9.99 -21.26 2.13
C GLU A 271 -10.88 -22.06 3.08
N GLN A 272 -10.37 -23.12 3.71
CA GLN A 272 -11.14 -24.02 4.57
C GLN A 272 -11.01 -23.70 6.05
N ASP A 273 -9.84 -23.30 6.53
CA ASP A 273 -9.59 -23.20 7.98
C ASP A 273 -9.94 -21.82 8.55
N MET A 274 -9.94 -20.75 7.72
CA MET A 274 -9.94 -19.36 8.22
C MET A 274 -11.32 -18.67 8.14
N ASP A 275 -12.40 -19.38 7.78
CA ASP A 275 -13.78 -18.85 7.71
C ASP A 275 -13.89 -17.45 7.06
N ILE A 276 -13.31 -17.31 5.86
CA ILE A 276 -13.22 -16.01 5.19
C ILE A 276 -14.62 -15.46 4.89
N ASP A 277 -15.57 -16.32 4.49
CA ASP A 277 -16.95 -15.92 4.25
C ASP A 277 -17.58 -15.35 5.53
N GLY A 278 -17.31 -15.98 6.68
CA GLY A 278 -17.75 -15.48 7.98
C GLY A 278 -17.13 -14.13 8.35
N MET A 279 -15.83 -13.92 8.10
CA MET A 279 -15.16 -12.63 8.29
C MET A 279 -15.83 -11.53 7.44
N VAL A 280 -16.03 -11.79 6.16
CA VAL A 280 -16.61 -10.83 5.21
C VAL A 280 -18.07 -10.53 5.55
N ALA A 281 -18.85 -11.54 5.92
CA ALA A 281 -20.23 -11.36 6.35
C ALA A 281 -20.33 -10.53 7.63
N TRP A 282 -19.44 -10.79 8.60
CA TRP A 282 -19.36 -10.00 9.84
C TRP A 282 -19.05 -8.52 9.54
N LEU A 283 -18.03 -8.25 8.72
CA LEU A 283 -17.65 -6.88 8.35
C LEU A 283 -18.77 -6.14 7.61
N LYS A 284 -19.46 -6.80 6.67
CA LYS A 284 -20.60 -6.20 5.97
C LYS A 284 -21.75 -5.84 6.91
N ARG A 285 -22.00 -6.67 7.93
CA ARG A 285 -23.05 -6.42 8.92
C ARG A 285 -22.69 -5.26 9.84
N GLU A 286 -21.44 -5.20 10.30
CA GLU A 286 -20.98 -4.17 11.25
C GLU A 286 -20.65 -2.83 10.58
N PHE A 287 -20.48 -2.82 9.25
CA PHE A 287 -20.16 -1.63 8.45
C PHE A 287 -21.08 -1.51 7.21
N PRO A 288 -22.41 -1.41 7.39
CA PRO A 288 -23.36 -1.52 6.28
C PRO A 288 -23.31 -0.33 5.29
N ARG A 289 -22.69 0.79 5.69
CA ARG A 289 -22.53 1.98 4.84
C ARG A 289 -21.32 1.90 3.91
N VAL A 290 -20.41 0.96 4.14
CA VAL A 290 -19.25 0.76 3.27
C VAL A 290 -19.72 0.11 1.97
N LYS A 291 -19.42 0.77 0.83
CA LYS A 291 -19.72 0.21 -0.49
C LYS A 291 -19.13 -1.19 -0.62
N PRO A 292 -19.96 -2.22 -0.92
CA PRO A 292 -19.51 -3.60 -1.00
C PRO A 292 -18.39 -3.79 -2.04
N TYR A 293 -17.49 -4.71 -1.74
CA TYR A 293 -16.52 -5.21 -2.72
C TYR A 293 -17.19 -6.27 -3.60
N ASP A 294 -17.02 -6.14 -4.91
CA ASP A 294 -17.48 -7.13 -5.88
C ASP A 294 -16.58 -8.36 -5.91
N HIS A 295 -15.33 -8.23 -5.47
CA HIS A 295 -14.36 -9.31 -5.39
C HIS A 295 -13.36 -9.05 -4.27
N ILE A 296 -13.05 -10.09 -3.49
CA ILE A 296 -11.95 -10.07 -2.53
C ILE A 296 -10.90 -11.04 -3.03
N LYS A 297 -9.68 -10.55 -3.25
CA LYS A 297 -8.57 -11.32 -3.79
C LYS A 297 -7.43 -11.41 -2.79
N ILE A 298 -7.33 -12.55 -2.13
CA ILE A 298 -6.29 -12.84 -1.16
C ILE A 298 -5.07 -13.35 -1.91
N VAL A 299 -4.01 -12.55 -1.88
CA VAL A 299 -2.71 -12.88 -2.44
C VAL A 299 -1.75 -13.18 -1.31
N PHE A 300 -1.04 -14.30 -1.39
CA PHE A 300 -0.02 -14.61 -0.38
C PHE A 300 1.19 -15.28 -1.02
N SER A 301 2.24 -15.42 -0.22
CA SER A 301 3.43 -16.21 -0.55
C SER A 301 3.78 -17.06 0.68
N PRO A 302 4.29 -18.30 0.50
CA PRO A 302 4.81 -19.09 1.62
C PRO A 302 6.00 -18.43 2.34
N LEU A 303 6.60 -17.39 1.74
CA LEU A 303 7.80 -16.71 2.22
C LEU A 303 7.48 -15.45 3.03
N VAL A 304 6.33 -14.82 2.88
CA VAL A 304 6.02 -13.58 3.60
C VAL A 304 5.85 -13.91 5.09
N TYR A 305 6.57 -13.23 5.98
CA TYR A 305 6.47 -13.45 7.43
C TYR A 305 5.34 -12.63 8.06
N GLY A 306 5.55 -11.34 8.34
CA GLY A 306 4.61 -10.48 9.08
C GLY A 306 4.48 -9.08 8.48
N SER A 307 4.81 -8.96 7.19
CA SER A 307 4.78 -7.70 6.44
C SER A 307 3.65 -7.75 5.41
N GLN A 308 2.43 -7.85 5.94
CA GLN A 308 1.19 -7.79 5.19
C GLN A 308 0.90 -6.39 4.66
N SER A 309 0.06 -6.32 3.64
CA SER A 309 -0.38 -5.06 3.04
C SER A 309 -1.70 -5.25 2.33
N VAL A 310 -2.47 -4.19 2.16
CA VAL A 310 -3.73 -4.22 1.42
C VAL A 310 -3.77 -3.09 0.41
N THR A 311 -4.40 -3.38 -0.73
CA THR A 311 -4.80 -2.36 -1.69
C THR A 311 -6.24 -2.62 -2.13
N TRP A 312 -6.85 -1.63 -2.75
CA TRP A 312 -8.15 -1.78 -3.38
C TRP A 312 -8.19 -0.93 -4.64
N MET A 313 -8.97 -1.40 -5.59
CA MET A 313 -9.08 -0.78 -6.91
C MET A 313 -10.53 -0.75 -7.33
N GLU A 314 -10.91 0.33 -7.99
CA GLU A 314 -12.21 0.44 -8.64
C GLU A 314 -12.04 0.79 -10.10
N SER A 315 -12.73 0.05 -10.97
CA SER A 315 -12.70 0.29 -12.41
C SER A 315 -14.01 -0.19 -13.03
N ASN A 316 -14.65 0.65 -13.85
CA ASN A 316 -15.91 0.32 -14.54
C ASN A 316 -17.02 -0.18 -13.59
N GLY A 317 -17.17 0.46 -12.43
CA GLY A 317 -18.17 0.10 -11.42
C GLY A 317 -17.94 -1.27 -10.76
N PHE A 318 -16.70 -1.77 -10.80
CA PHE A 318 -16.29 -2.99 -10.11
C PHE A 318 -15.21 -2.68 -9.08
N LYS A 319 -15.46 -3.03 -7.83
CA LYS A 319 -14.58 -2.77 -6.69
C LYS A 319 -13.94 -4.06 -6.20
N GLU A 320 -12.61 -4.10 -6.21
CA GLU A 320 -11.82 -5.24 -5.75
C GLU A 320 -10.99 -4.85 -4.51
N LEU A 321 -11.07 -5.65 -3.46
CA LEU A 321 -10.16 -5.60 -2.31
C LEU A 321 -9.07 -6.64 -2.50
N GLN A 322 -7.82 -6.28 -2.22
CA GLN A 322 -6.69 -7.17 -2.42
C GLN A 322 -5.75 -7.20 -1.20
N PRO A 323 -6.02 -8.07 -0.21
CA PRO A 323 -5.08 -8.39 0.86
C PRO A 323 -3.85 -9.14 0.34
N HIS A 324 -2.66 -8.71 0.74
CA HIS A 324 -1.37 -9.34 0.48
C HIS A 324 -0.75 -9.84 1.80
N VAL A 325 -1.03 -11.09 2.15
CA VAL A 325 -0.78 -11.64 3.49
C VAL A 325 0.31 -12.71 3.49
N ASN A 326 0.64 -13.21 4.68
CA ASN A 326 1.48 -14.38 4.90
C ASN A 326 0.66 -15.69 4.84
N PHE A 327 1.36 -16.83 4.88
CA PHE A 327 0.72 -18.10 5.23
C PHE A 327 0.82 -18.32 6.76
N PRO A 328 -0.30 -18.53 7.47
CA PRO A 328 -0.30 -18.70 8.92
C PRO A 328 0.09 -20.14 9.32
N TYR A 329 1.41 -20.41 9.31
CA TYR A 329 1.95 -21.72 9.66
C TYR A 329 1.55 -22.15 11.08
N ALA A 330 0.96 -23.34 11.20
CA ALA A 330 0.42 -23.84 12.47
C ALA A 330 1.45 -23.93 13.61
N HIS A 331 2.71 -24.19 13.31
CA HIS A 331 3.77 -24.31 14.32
C HIS A 331 4.09 -22.98 15.03
N HIS A 332 3.65 -21.84 14.49
CA HIS A 332 3.72 -20.54 15.16
C HIS A 332 2.64 -20.36 16.26
N TYR A 333 1.68 -21.29 16.36
CA TYR A 333 0.48 -21.15 17.20
C TYR A 333 0.33 -22.31 18.21
N LYS A 334 1.42 -22.66 18.91
CA LYS A 334 1.42 -23.70 19.96
C LYS A 334 0.90 -23.15 21.30
N LEU A 335 -0.40 -22.87 21.39
CA LEU A 335 -1.04 -22.33 22.60
C LEU A 335 -2.01 -23.34 23.22
N PRO A 336 -2.20 -23.32 24.55
CA PRO A 336 -3.16 -24.19 25.25
C PRO A 336 -4.60 -23.67 25.05
N MET A 337 -5.10 -23.75 23.83
CA MET A 337 -6.43 -23.31 23.40
C MET A 337 -7.07 -24.39 22.54
N THR A 338 -8.39 -24.30 22.30
CA THR A 338 -9.06 -25.23 21.38
C THR A 338 -8.62 -25.02 19.93
N ASP A 339 -8.78 -26.06 19.09
CA ASP A 339 -8.49 -25.97 17.65
C ASP A 339 -9.25 -24.85 16.95
N LYS A 340 -10.51 -24.58 17.38
CA LYS A 340 -11.32 -23.49 16.85
C LYS A 340 -10.72 -22.11 17.19
N ALA A 341 -10.22 -21.92 18.42
CA ALA A 341 -9.56 -20.68 18.82
C ALA A 341 -8.23 -20.49 18.05
N ILE A 342 -7.46 -21.57 17.87
CA ILE A 342 -6.24 -21.54 17.06
C ILE A 342 -6.55 -21.19 15.60
N ALA A 343 -7.61 -21.76 15.01
CA ALA A 343 -8.04 -21.44 13.65
C ALA A 343 -8.44 -19.96 13.49
N LEU A 344 -9.17 -19.40 14.45
CA LEU A 344 -9.51 -17.97 14.48
C LEU A 344 -8.26 -17.09 14.54
N MET A 345 -7.32 -17.41 15.44
CA MET A 345 -6.07 -16.66 15.60
C MET A 345 -5.15 -16.76 14.37
N ARG A 346 -5.11 -17.90 13.68
CA ARG A 346 -4.46 -18.02 12.37
C ARG A 346 -5.07 -17.04 11.36
N GLY A 347 -6.37 -16.79 11.48
CA GLY A 347 -7.19 -15.83 10.75
C GLY A 347 -6.86 -14.36 10.93
N ASP A 348 -6.24 -13.96 12.05
CA ASP A 348 -6.16 -12.56 12.47
C ASP A 348 -5.53 -11.65 11.43
N LEU A 349 -4.35 -12.01 10.91
CA LEU A 349 -3.64 -11.16 9.94
C LEU A 349 -4.40 -10.99 8.64
N LEU A 350 -5.13 -12.01 8.20
CA LEU A 350 -5.99 -11.89 7.04
C LEU A 350 -7.19 -10.99 7.35
N PHE A 351 -7.81 -11.18 8.52
CA PHE A 351 -8.93 -10.36 8.96
C PHE A 351 -8.55 -8.88 9.06
N THR A 352 -7.36 -8.56 9.57
CA THR A 352 -6.86 -7.20 9.69
C THR A 352 -6.68 -6.53 8.33
N GLU A 353 -6.17 -7.26 7.33
CA GLU A 353 -6.05 -6.72 5.98
C GLU A 353 -7.41 -6.55 5.28
N ILE A 354 -8.37 -7.46 5.53
CA ILE A 354 -9.72 -7.31 4.98
C ILE A 354 -10.44 -6.13 5.63
N ASN A 355 -10.33 -5.99 6.95
CA ASN A 355 -11.10 -4.99 7.71
C ASN A 355 -10.64 -3.54 7.43
N HIS A 356 -9.40 -3.30 6.99
CA HIS A 356 -8.95 -1.99 6.52
C HIS A 356 -9.86 -1.45 5.40
N GLY A 357 -10.37 -2.34 4.55
CA GLY A 357 -11.33 -2.00 3.50
C GLY A 357 -12.68 -1.49 4.00
N PHE A 358 -12.95 -1.57 5.31
CA PHE A 358 -14.17 -1.12 5.99
C PHE A 358 -13.90 -0.03 7.03
N ILE A 359 -12.82 -0.15 7.80
CA ILE A 359 -12.40 0.85 8.80
C ILE A 359 -12.08 2.17 8.12
N ASN A 360 -11.22 2.16 7.09
CA ASN A 360 -10.73 3.40 6.49
C ASN A 360 -11.89 4.22 5.89
N PRO A 361 -12.79 3.66 5.05
CA PRO A 361 -13.92 4.43 4.54
C PRO A 361 -14.89 4.96 5.62
N THR A 362 -14.96 4.28 6.78
CA THR A 362 -15.79 4.73 7.90
C THR A 362 -15.10 5.87 8.66
N ALA A 363 -13.79 5.75 8.89
CA ALA A 363 -12.96 6.77 9.53
C ALA A 363 -12.78 8.03 8.68
N ASP A 364 -12.83 7.92 7.34
CA ASP A 364 -12.80 9.05 6.40
C ASP A 364 -13.96 10.04 6.63
N GLY A 365 -15.01 9.64 7.35
CA GLY A 365 -16.09 10.51 7.79
C GLY A 365 -15.77 11.35 9.04
N TYR A 366 -14.63 11.13 9.69
CA TYR A 366 -14.25 11.75 10.98
C TYR A 366 -12.77 12.21 11.06
N PRO A 367 -12.09 12.67 9.99
CA PRO A 367 -10.65 12.88 10.03
C PRO A 367 -10.23 13.96 11.05
N ALA A 368 -11.00 15.04 11.16
CA ALA A 368 -10.70 16.14 12.09
C ALA A 368 -10.99 15.76 13.54
N GLU A 369 -12.08 15.03 13.78
CA GLU A 369 -12.48 14.55 15.10
C GLU A 369 -11.49 13.51 15.64
N ILE A 370 -11.03 12.60 14.78
CA ILE A 370 -10.00 11.61 15.12
C ILE A 370 -8.69 12.32 15.50
N ASP A 371 -8.23 13.26 14.68
CA ASP A 371 -6.99 14.00 14.95
C ASP A 371 -7.08 14.78 16.28
N ALA A 372 -8.19 15.50 16.49
CA ALA A 372 -8.43 16.25 17.72
C ALA A 372 -8.58 15.35 18.96
N ALA A 373 -9.18 14.17 18.82
CA ALA A 373 -9.39 13.23 19.91
C ALA A 373 -8.08 12.57 20.37
N LEU A 374 -7.20 12.19 19.44
CA LEU A 374 -5.92 11.59 19.79
C LEU A 374 -4.93 12.62 20.32
N GLY A 375 -4.92 13.85 19.78
CA GLY A 375 -4.00 14.90 20.21
C GLY A 375 -2.53 14.53 19.92
N GLU A 376 -1.73 14.28 20.94
CA GLU A 376 -0.31 13.97 20.75
C GLU A 376 -0.08 12.47 20.53
N ARG A 377 0.41 12.11 19.33
CA ARG A 377 0.70 10.73 18.92
C ARG A 377 1.48 9.91 19.96
N LYS A 378 2.50 10.50 20.61
CA LYS A 378 3.34 9.83 21.63
C LYS A 378 2.56 9.30 22.85
N ASN A 379 1.33 9.75 23.06
CA ASN A 379 0.47 9.24 24.12
C ASN A 379 -0.10 7.85 23.80
N TRP A 380 -0.06 7.45 22.53
CA TRP A 380 -0.67 6.21 22.04
C TRP A 380 0.37 5.17 21.62
N VAL A 381 1.56 5.60 21.22
CA VAL A 381 2.59 4.73 20.64
C VAL A 381 3.97 4.91 21.26
N ARG A 382 4.73 3.81 21.35
CA ARG A 382 6.18 3.87 21.62
C ARG A 382 6.92 4.11 20.31
N GLU A 383 7.76 5.14 20.27
CA GLU A 383 8.68 5.35 19.15
C GLU A 383 9.70 4.19 19.05
N GLY A 384 10.20 3.92 17.84
CA GLY A 384 11.23 2.89 17.64
C GLY A 384 10.70 1.52 17.21
N GLN A 385 9.43 1.20 17.47
CA GLN A 385 8.80 -0.08 17.13
C GLN A 385 8.04 -0.03 15.79
N THR A 386 7.15 -1.00 15.53
CA THR A 386 6.33 -1.06 14.30
C THR A 386 5.45 0.18 14.11
N THR A 387 5.23 0.96 15.16
CA THR A 387 4.47 2.22 15.16
C THR A 387 5.04 3.29 14.24
N LYS A 388 6.33 3.19 13.85
CA LYS A 388 6.93 4.06 12.81
C LYS A 388 6.18 4.04 11.48
N GLY A 389 5.49 2.94 11.16
CA GLY A 389 4.64 2.84 9.98
C GLY A 389 3.35 3.67 10.04
N TYR A 390 3.04 4.28 11.19
CA TYR A 390 1.81 5.03 11.44
C TYR A 390 2.18 6.47 11.84
N PRO A 391 2.47 7.37 10.88
CA PRO A 391 3.12 8.65 11.15
C PRO A 391 2.18 9.71 11.76
N ASN A 392 0.86 9.52 11.70
CA ASN A 392 -0.12 10.50 12.15
C ASN A 392 -1.24 9.88 13.00
N ASN A 393 -2.00 10.72 13.69
CA ASN A 393 -3.10 10.29 14.57
C ASN A 393 -4.13 9.44 13.83
N TYR A 394 -4.52 9.83 12.63
CA TYR A 394 -5.47 9.08 11.80
C TYR A 394 -5.01 7.62 11.57
N SER A 395 -3.74 7.43 11.19
CA SER A 395 -3.16 6.10 10.99
C SER A 395 -3.05 5.28 12.28
N VAL A 396 -2.78 5.93 13.43
CA VAL A 396 -2.76 5.26 14.75
C VAL A 396 -4.17 4.83 15.16
N PHE A 397 -5.17 5.69 15.00
CA PHE A 397 -6.56 5.37 15.28
C PHE A 397 -7.04 4.19 14.44
N ASN A 398 -6.80 4.22 13.12
CA ASN A 398 -7.21 3.13 12.24
C ASN A 398 -6.53 1.81 12.58
N GLU A 399 -5.27 1.82 13.01
CA GLU A 399 -4.58 0.60 13.42
C GLU A 399 -5.06 0.07 14.79
N MET A 400 -5.35 0.96 15.74
CA MET A 400 -5.99 0.55 17.00
C MET A 400 -7.37 -0.04 16.73
N MET A 401 -8.17 0.57 15.85
CA MET A 401 -9.44 -0.01 15.41
C MET A 401 -9.24 -1.37 14.73
N ASN A 402 -8.27 -1.49 13.81
CA ASN A 402 -7.97 -2.72 13.08
C ASN A 402 -7.85 -3.94 14.00
N TRP A 403 -7.04 -3.82 15.05
CA TRP A 403 -6.86 -4.90 16.02
C TRP A 403 -7.95 -4.93 17.10
N GLY A 404 -8.62 -3.82 17.38
CA GLY A 404 -9.82 -3.80 18.22
C GLY A 404 -10.96 -4.63 17.61
N LEU A 405 -11.11 -4.58 16.29
CA LEU A 405 -12.08 -5.37 15.55
C LEU A 405 -11.78 -6.88 15.62
N VAL A 406 -10.51 -7.28 15.73
CA VAL A 406 -10.15 -8.69 15.99
C VAL A 406 -10.76 -9.15 17.31
N ASN A 407 -10.65 -8.34 18.37
CA ASN A 407 -11.26 -8.66 19.67
C ASN A 407 -12.79 -8.71 19.59
N LEU A 408 -13.43 -7.81 18.82
CA LEU A 408 -14.88 -7.88 18.61
C LEU A 408 -15.31 -9.11 17.81
N TYR A 409 -14.52 -9.52 16.83
CA TYR A 409 -14.77 -10.75 16.07
C TYR A 409 -14.64 -11.99 16.96
N TYR A 410 -13.68 -12.01 17.89
CA TYR A 410 -13.60 -13.07 18.90
C TYR A 410 -14.83 -13.12 19.80
N VAL A 411 -15.34 -11.97 20.26
CA VAL A 411 -16.56 -11.92 21.09
C VAL A 411 -17.72 -12.66 20.42
N ASP A 412 -17.85 -12.58 19.11
CA ASP A 412 -18.92 -13.23 18.35
C ASP A 412 -18.62 -14.69 17.97
N ARG A 413 -17.34 -15.08 17.79
CA ARG A 413 -16.98 -16.33 17.11
C ARG A 413 -16.19 -17.32 17.95
N ALA A 414 -15.44 -16.84 18.94
CA ALA A 414 -14.56 -17.66 19.75
C ALA A 414 -15.36 -18.56 20.70
N PRO A 415 -14.85 -19.76 21.03
CA PRO A 415 -15.34 -20.53 22.16
C PRO A 415 -15.26 -19.71 23.44
N ALA A 416 -16.30 -19.76 24.27
CA ALA A 416 -16.34 -19.01 25.53
C ALA A 416 -15.15 -19.33 26.46
N ALA A 417 -14.67 -20.58 26.44
CA ALA A 417 -13.52 -21.01 27.25
C ALA A 417 -12.18 -20.37 26.84
N ASP A 418 -12.04 -19.93 25.59
CA ASP A 418 -10.78 -19.37 25.05
C ASP A 418 -10.83 -17.84 24.87
N LEU A 419 -12.02 -17.22 24.94
CA LEU A 419 -12.24 -15.82 24.57
C LEU A 419 -11.31 -14.85 25.33
N ASP A 420 -11.24 -14.98 26.65
CA ASP A 420 -10.40 -14.09 27.47
C ASP A 420 -8.91 -14.27 27.15
N ALA A 421 -8.48 -15.51 26.87
CA ALA A 421 -7.10 -15.81 26.51
C ALA A 421 -6.72 -15.22 25.15
N LEU A 422 -7.63 -15.29 24.17
CA LEU A 422 -7.47 -14.68 22.83
C LEU A 422 -7.36 -13.15 22.91
N ILE A 423 -8.30 -12.49 23.61
CA ILE A 423 -8.26 -11.03 23.82
C ILE A 423 -6.99 -10.63 24.55
N ALA A 424 -6.64 -11.33 25.62
CA ALA A 424 -5.44 -11.03 26.39
C ALA A 424 -4.15 -11.21 25.55
N GLN A 425 -4.12 -12.18 24.64
CA GLN A 425 -3.00 -12.37 23.73
C GLN A 425 -2.88 -11.21 22.73
N ASN A 426 -3.97 -10.83 22.07
CA ASN A 426 -3.97 -9.68 21.15
C ASN A 426 -3.56 -8.39 21.89
N ASN A 427 -4.10 -8.16 23.09
CA ASN A 427 -3.75 -7.01 23.92
C ASN A 427 -2.25 -6.97 24.24
N ARG A 428 -1.65 -8.11 24.61
CA ARG A 428 -0.20 -8.21 24.82
C ARG A 428 0.58 -7.98 23.54
N HIS A 429 0.14 -8.53 22.41
CA HIS A 429 0.81 -8.36 21.13
C HIS A 429 0.86 -6.89 20.70
N GLN A 430 -0.29 -6.18 20.75
CA GLN A 430 -0.35 -4.77 20.39
C GLN A 430 0.45 -3.88 21.34
N SER A 431 0.30 -4.07 22.65
CA SER A 431 0.94 -3.20 23.64
C SER A 431 2.44 -3.45 23.82
N LYS A 432 2.87 -4.72 23.88
CA LYS A 432 4.28 -5.08 24.16
C LYS A 432 5.08 -5.38 22.89
N GLY A 433 4.45 -5.98 21.89
CA GLY A 433 5.11 -6.36 20.64
C GLY A 433 5.14 -5.23 19.59
N ARG A 434 4.02 -4.53 19.42
CA ARG A 434 3.86 -3.53 18.34
C ARG A 434 4.00 -2.07 18.79
N GLY A 435 3.79 -1.82 20.08
CA GLY A 435 4.06 -0.53 20.73
C GLY A 435 2.84 0.37 20.88
N PHE A 436 1.62 -0.13 20.72
CA PHE A 436 0.38 0.59 21.00
C PHE A 436 0.09 0.58 22.51
N ILE A 437 0.65 1.56 23.21
CA ILE A 437 0.79 1.59 24.68
C ILE A 437 -0.54 1.33 25.38
N ARG A 438 -1.62 1.94 24.86
CA ARG A 438 -2.94 1.96 25.49
C ARG A 438 -3.98 1.07 24.82
N PHE A 439 -3.49 0.11 24.02
CA PHE A 439 -4.38 -0.83 23.35
C PHE A 439 -5.21 -1.70 24.33
N PRO A 440 -4.69 -2.19 25.47
CA PRO A 440 -5.49 -2.97 26.41
C PRO A 440 -6.70 -2.19 26.95
N GLU A 441 -6.50 -0.94 27.38
CA GLU A 441 -7.57 -0.08 27.89
C GLU A 441 -8.59 0.25 26.80
N PHE A 442 -8.11 0.50 25.58
CA PHE A 442 -8.96 0.70 24.42
C PHE A 442 -9.80 -0.55 24.10
N SER A 443 -9.16 -1.73 24.10
CA SER A 443 -9.83 -3.01 23.87
C SER A 443 -10.94 -3.26 24.90
N ASP A 444 -10.64 -3.06 26.19
CA ASP A 444 -11.61 -3.31 27.26
C ASP A 444 -12.83 -2.39 27.12
N PHE A 445 -12.59 -1.11 26.81
CA PHE A 445 -13.65 -0.16 26.49
C PHE A 445 -14.46 -0.60 25.27
N LEU A 446 -13.80 -0.94 24.17
CA LEU A 446 -14.45 -1.28 22.90
C LEU A 446 -15.30 -2.56 23.03
N VAL A 447 -14.77 -3.60 23.69
CA VAL A 447 -15.50 -4.85 23.95
C VAL A 447 -16.71 -4.60 24.83
N LYS A 448 -16.58 -3.78 25.88
CA LYS A 448 -17.69 -3.40 26.74
C LYS A 448 -18.76 -2.64 25.97
N LEU A 449 -18.36 -1.58 25.25
CA LEU A 449 -19.24 -0.77 24.42
C LEU A 449 -19.99 -1.64 23.41
N TYR A 450 -19.29 -2.58 22.77
CA TYR A 450 -19.90 -3.51 21.84
C TYR A 450 -20.94 -4.39 22.53
N ARG A 451 -20.62 -5.04 23.65
CA ARG A 451 -21.57 -5.93 24.35
C ARG A 451 -22.80 -5.22 24.88
N GLU A 452 -22.65 -3.98 25.33
CA GLU A 452 -23.73 -3.18 25.94
C GLU A 452 -24.53 -2.36 24.92
N ARG A 453 -24.17 -2.41 23.63
CA ARG A 453 -24.83 -1.62 22.60
C ARG A 453 -26.31 -1.99 22.45
N PRO A 454 -27.18 -1.03 22.10
CA PRO A 454 -28.56 -1.33 21.75
C PRO A 454 -28.65 -2.33 20.59
N ALA A 455 -29.71 -3.15 20.60
CA ALA A 455 -29.96 -4.08 19.50
C ALA A 455 -30.10 -3.32 18.17
N GLY A 456 -29.44 -3.81 17.13
CA GLY A 456 -29.42 -3.17 15.81
C GLY A 456 -28.35 -2.08 15.64
N THR A 457 -27.64 -1.68 16.70
CA THR A 457 -26.47 -0.80 16.59
C THR A 457 -25.27 -1.57 16.04
N THR A 458 -24.69 -1.06 14.96
CA THR A 458 -23.50 -1.64 14.30
C THR A 458 -22.21 -1.03 14.86
N VAL A 459 -21.04 -1.67 14.65
CA VAL A 459 -19.74 -1.05 15.01
C VAL A 459 -19.57 0.33 14.37
N ALA A 460 -20.00 0.51 13.11
CA ALA A 460 -19.93 1.81 12.44
C ALA A 460 -20.72 2.90 13.17
N ASP A 461 -21.85 2.57 13.79
CA ASP A 461 -22.66 3.54 14.56
C ASP A 461 -22.00 3.91 15.91
N LEU A 462 -21.05 3.10 16.41
CA LEU A 462 -20.33 3.34 17.66
C LEU A 462 -19.15 4.31 17.50
N TYR A 463 -18.74 4.68 16.27
CA TYR A 463 -17.57 5.54 16.01
C TYR A 463 -17.55 6.84 16.83
N PRO A 464 -18.67 7.59 16.99
CA PRO A 464 -18.68 8.79 17.83
C PRO A 464 -18.28 8.51 19.29
N GLN A 465 -18.73 7.40 19.87
CA GLN A 465 -18.39 7.02 21.25
C GLN A 465 -16.94 6.54 21.36
N ILE A 466 -16.46 5.83 20.33
CA ILE A 466 -15.07 5.40 20.21
C ILE A 466 -14.14 6.61 20.17
N ILE A 467 -14.40 7.58 19.30
CA ILE A 467 -13.64 8.82 19.19
C ILE A 467 -13.69 9.63 20.50
N ALA A 468 -14.88 9.71 21.14
CA ALA A 468 -15.02 10.37 22.43
C ALA A 468 -14.17 9.70 23.53
N TRP A 469 -14.01 8.37 23.51
CA TRP A 469 -13.11 7.68 24.43
C TRP A 469 -11.65 8.12 24.24
N PHE A 470 -11.17 8.22 22.99
CA PHE A 470 -9.82 8.75 22.73
C PHE A 470 -9.67 10.17 23.29
N ALA A 471 -10.65 11.04 23.04
CA ALA A 471 -10.65 12.43 23.53
C ALA A 471 -10.62 12.52 25.06
N ALA A 472 -11.40 11.69 25.76
CA ALA A 472 -11.41 11.63 27.22
C ALA A 472 -10.11 11.06 27.80
N ASN A 473 -9.39 10.27 27.00
CA ASN A 473 -8.19 9.58 27.43
C ASN A 473 -6.89 10.21 26.90
N ARG A 474 -6.89 11.30 26.15
CA ARG A 474 -5.67 11.91 25.55
C ARG A 474 -4.57 12.39 26.52
N GLY A 475 -4.71 12.16 27.82
CA GLY A 475 -3.80 12.59 28.89
C GLY A 475 -2.34 12.13 28.73
N THR A 476 -1.45 12.79 29.47
CA THR A 476 0.01 12.67 29.36
C THR A 476 0.51 11.29 29.79
N ASN A 477 1.19 10.58 28.88
CA ASN A 477 2.04 9.45 29.26
C ASN A 477 3.24 9.96 30.07
N ASN A 478 3.25 9.71 31.38
CA ASN A 478 4.45 9.85 32.22
C ASN A 478 5.38 8.64 32.07
N ASN A 479 5.64 8.20 30.83
CA ASN A 479 6.62 7.13 30.61
C ASN A 479 8.02 7.75 30.50
N PRO A 480 9.02 7.18 31.19
CA PRO A 480 10.38 7.67 31.14
C PRO A 480 10.93 7.61 29.71
N THR A 481 11.74 8.61 29.38
CA THR A 481 12.39 8.75 28.08
C THR A 481 13.26 7.54 27.76
N SER A 482 13.54 7.34 26.47
CA SER A 482 14.32 6.24 25.90
C SER A 482 15.72 6.02 26.52
N ALA A 483 16.21 6.93 27.37
CA ALA A 483 17.46 6.78 28.11
C ALA A 483 17.38 5.74 29.25
N GLU A 484 16.20 5.46 29.82
CA GLU A 484 16.04 4.43 30.86
C GLU A 484 15.77 3.03 30.29
N ALA A 485 15.37 2.94 29.02
CA ALA A 485 15.15 1.66 28.33
C ALA A 485 16.47 0.98 27.92
N GLU A 486 17.60 1.68 27.96
CA GLU A 486 18.92 1.16 27.54
C GLU A 486 19.53 0.18 28.56
N GLN A 487 18.92 0.02 29.74
CA GLN A 487 19.27 -1.01 30.73
C GLN A 487 18.37 -2.25 30.69
N ALA A 488 17.35 -2.27 29.84
CA ALA A 488 16.57 -3.46 29.58
C ALA A 488 17.24 -4.26 28.44
N THR A 489 18.01 -5.29 28.82
CA THR A 489 18.51 -6.33 27.90
C THR A 489 17.45 -6.65 26.83
N PRO A 490 17.79 -6.66 25.53
CA PRO A 490 16.83 -7.04 24.51
C PRO A 490 16.38 -8.46 24.80
N VAL A 491 15.13 -8.61 25.25
CA VAL A 491 14.46 -9.90 25.26
C VAL A 491 14.27 -10.23 23.78
N ALA A 492 15.19 -11.05 23.25
CA ALA A 492 14.92 -11.84 22.07
C ALA A 492 13.49 -12.35 22.19
N SER A 493 12.66 -12.05 21.19
CA SER A 493 11.51 -12.90 20.87
C SER A 493 12.08 -14.30 20.77
N ARG A 494 11.99 -15.07 21.86
CA ARG A 494 12.56 -16.39 21.94
C ARG A 494 11.91 -17.21 20.84
N GLY A 495 12.70 -17.49 19.81
CA GLY A 495 12.62 -18.77 19.13
C GLY A 495 12.54 -19.82 20.22
N SER A 496 11.43 -20.55 20.24
CA SER A 496 11.37 -21.78 20.99
C SER A 496 12.26 -22.75 20.23
N ALA A 497 13.41 -23.05 20.80
CA ALA A 497 14.06 -24.33 20.56
C ALA A 497 13.07 -25.41 21.01
N LEU A 498 12.29 -25.91 20.04
CA LEU A 498 11.79 -27.28 19.81
C LEU A 498 10.78 -27.29 18.65
#